data_AF-D2RHF5-F1
#
_entry.id   AF-D2RHF5-F1
#
_cell.length_a   1.000
_cell.length_b   1.000
_cell.length_c   1.000
_cell.angle_alpha   90.00
_cell.angle_beta   90.00
_cell.angle_gamma   90.00
#
_symmetry.space_group_name_H-M   'P 1'
#
loop_
_entity.id
_entity.type
_entity.pdbx_description
1 polymer ?
#
loop_
_entity_poly.entity_id
_entity_poly.type
_entity_poly.pdbx_seq_one_letter_code
_entity_poly.pdbx_strand_id
1 'polypeptide(L)'
;MSLAITNIVPNIVPALLGLVAIALSAVAHSSLSSEEIDARIISLKKLATAILLLFITFAYIGVTGFLIAFCGINPIYHSFYGPLLLLIVEAVILTQLLYALKSVGALRIGKEAFEFLIYLIVFHLALEDLHMHIGMYLTSTVARTIVISLVANTTLILLGLGGYLLKKCRDLMLLVDAIDVIPSLKTACFALALFGLYGIHRLFAHSTQSNCPLSVCATIAMIVSAIQLLYELDKKYLTPLKRYSRI
;
A
#
# COMPACT_ATOMS: atom_id res chain seq x y z
N MET A 1 26.39 -16.80 20.09
CA MET A 1 24.95 -17.15 20.15
C MET A 1 24.04 -15.91 20.17
N SER A 2 24.39 -14.85 20.92
CA SER A 2 23.67 -13.56 20.90
C SER A 2 23.66 -12.85 19.52
N LEU A 3 24.78 -12.90 18.77
CA LEU A 3 24.88 -12.25 17.44
C LEU A 3 24.01 -12.87 16.33
N ALA A 4 23.63 -14.15 16.46
CA ALA A 4 22.82 -14.83 15.46
C ALA A 4 21.34 -14.42 15.58
N ILE A 5 20.83 -14.31 16.81
CA ILE A 5 19.45 -13.87 17.08
C ILE A 5 19.26 -12.39 16.64
N THR A 6 20.28 -11.55 16.81
CA THR A 6 20.22 -10.12 16.42
C THR A 6 20.16 -9.88 14.92
N ASN A 7 20.61 -10.81 14.06
CA ASN A 7 20.55 -10.66 12.59
C ASN A 7 19.43 -11.48 11.92
N ILE A 8 18.88 -12.47 12.61
CA ILE A 8 17.81 -13.34 12.08
C ILE A 8 16.44 -12.66 12.22
N VAL A 9 16.13 -12.12 13.41
CA VAL A 9 14.83 -11.48 13.70
C VAL A 9 14.51 -10.29 12.78
N PRO A 10 15.44 -9.33 12.52
CA PRO A 10 15.12 -8.17 11.68
C PRO A 10 14.94 -8.49 10.19
N ASN A 11 15.26 -9.71 9.75
CA ASN A 11 15.14 -10.13 8.35
C ASN A 11 13.99 -11.13 8.15
N ILE A 12 13.78 -12.06 9.09
CA ILE A 12 12.72 -13.08 8.98
C ILE A 12 11.33 -12.48 9.23
N VAL A 13 11.18 -11.61 10.22
CA VAL A 13 9.85 -11.08 10.60
C VAL A 13 9.21 -10.27 9.45
N PRO A 14 9.92 -9.33 8.79
CA PRO A 14 9.35 -8.63 7.63
C PRO A 14 9.03 -9.55 6.45
N ALA A 15 9.83 -10.60 6.22
CA ALA A 15 9.57 -11.56 5.14
C ALA A 15 8.30 -12.38 5.40
N LEU A 16 8.10 -12.87 6.63
CA LEU A 16 6.88 -13.59 7.01
C LEU A 16 5.64 -12.70 6.90
N LEU A 17 5.72 -11.47 7.40
CA LEU A 17 4.62 -10.51 7.27
C LEU A 17 4.36 -10.14 5.81
N GLY A 18 5.40 -10.05 4.99
CA GLY A 18 5.29 -9.84 3.55
C GLY A 18 4.56 -10.98 2.84
N LEU A 19 4.86 -12.23 3.17
CA LEU A 19 4.12 -13.39 2.67
C LEU A 19 2.64 -13.35 3.06
N VAL A 20 2.35 -12.98 4.32
CA VAL A 20 0.98 -12.81 4.81
C VAL A 20 0.27 -11.70 4.02
N ALA A 21 0.91 -10.55 3.82
CA ALA A 21 0.34 -9.44 3.06
C ALA A 21 0.02 -9.84 1.60
N ILE A 22 0.91 -10.59 0.94
CA ILE A 22 0.69 -11.11 -0.41
C ILE A 22 -0.50 -12.08 -0.44
N ALA A 23 -0.53 -13.04 0.48
CA ALA A 23 -1.60 -14.03 0.54
C ALA A 23 -2.96 -13.37 0.78
N LEU A 24 -3.05 -12.46 1.74
CA LEU A 24 -4.29 -11.72 2.03
C LEU A 24 -4.70 -10.84 0.84
N SER A 25 -3.75 -10.19 0.17
CA SER A 25 -4.01 -9.37 -1.02
C SER A 25 -4.53 -10.19 -2.19
N ALA A 26 -3.97 -11.37 -2.44
CA ALA A 26 -4.42 -12.26 -3.51
C ALA A 26 -5.86 -12.76 -3.27
N VAL A 27 -6.18 -13.16 -2.03
CA VAL A 27 -7.53 -13.57 -1.64
C VAL A 27 -8.51 -12.41 -1.76
N ALA A 28 -8.12 -11.21 -1.30
CA ALA A 28 -8.97 -10.02 -1.38
C ALA A 28 -9.22 -9.62 -2.84
N HIS A 29 -8.18 -9.61 -3.68
CA HIS A 29 -8.28 -9.27 -5.10
C HIS A 29 -9.19 -10.24 -5.87
N SER A 30 -9.04 -11.55 -5.61
CA SER A 30 -9.90 -12.58 -6.22
C SER A 30 -11.35 -12.44 -5.77
N SER A 31 -11.57 -12.25 -4.46
CA SER A 31 -12.91 -12.04 -3.93
C SER A 31 -13.57 -10.83 -4.61
N LEU A 32 -12.89 -9.68 -4.67
CA LEU A 32 -13.36 -8.45 -5.33
C LEU A 32 -13.63 -8.59 -6.84
N SER A 33 -13.22 -9.69 -7.48
CA SER A 33 -13.42 -9.95 -8.91
C SER A 33 -14.65 -10.80 -9.23
N SER A 34 -15.37 -11.27 -8.21
CA SER A 34 -16.61 -12.02 -8.42
C SER A 34 -17.74 -11.11 -8.93
N GLU A 35 -18.46 -11.58 -9.95
CA GLU A 35 -19.60 -10.89 -10.59
C GLU A 35 -20.81 -10.68 -9.65
N GLU A 36 -20.87 -11.38 -8.52
CA GLU A 36 -21.98 -11.35 -7.57
C GLU A 36 -21.83 -10.32 -6.44
N ILE A 37 -20.76 -9.52 -6.47
CA ILE A 37 -20.53 -8.51 -5.42
C ILE A 37 -21.46 -7.33 -5.64
N ASP A 38 -22.50 -7.26 -4.82
CA ASP A 38 -23.28 -6.04 -4.68
C ASP A 38 -22.34 -4.96 -4.15
N ALA A 39 -22.16 -3.89 -4.91
CA ALA A 39 -21.05 -2.96 -4.75
C ALA A 39 -21.17 -2.05 -3.52
N ARG A 40 -22.01 -2.39 -2.53
CA ARG A 40 -22.35 -1.61 -1.33
C ARG A 40 -21.83 -2.24 -0.03
N ILE A 41 -20.88 -3.16 -0.10
CA ILE A 41 -20.43 -3.93 1.08
C ILE A 41 -19.55 -3.09 2.03
N ILE A 42 -18.94 -2.03 1.51
CA ILE A 42 -17.88 -1.32 2.24
C ILE A 42 -18.44 -0.07 2.87
N SER A 43 -18.51 -0.11 4.20
CA SER A 43 -18.87 1.05 4.99
C SER A 43 -17.81 2.15 4.85
N LEU A 44 -18.25 3.38 4.64
CA LEU A 44 -17.38 4.56 4.59
C LEU A 44 -16.50 4.68 5.85
N LYS A 45 -17.03 4.32 7.03
CA LYS A 45 -16.30 4.37 8.31
C LYS A 45 -15.05 3.47 8.31
N LYS A 46 -15.17 2.23 7.85
CA LYS A 46 -14.04 1.29 7.72
C LYS A 46 -13.03 1.80 6.70
N LEU A 47 -13.49 2.29 5.55
CA LEU A 47 -12.62 2.84 4.51
C LEU A 47 -11.82 4.04 5.03
N ALA A 48 -12.46 5.00 5.70
CA ALA A 48 -11.78 6.15 6.27
C ALA A 48 -10.78 5.76 7.36
N THR A 49 -11.11 4.74 8.17
CA THR A 49 -10.18 4.20 9.18
C THR A 49 -8.95 3.59 8.52
N ALA A 50 -9.12 2.83 7.43
CA ALA A 50 -8.01 2.27 6.66
C ALA A 50 -7.14 3.37 6.03
N ILE A 51 -7.75 4.38 5.41
CA ILE A 51 -7.04 5.55 4.86
C ILE A 51 -6.26 6.27 5.96
N LEU A 52 -6.86 6.47 7.13
CA LEU A 52 -6.21 7.14 8.26
C LEU A 52 -4.99 6.35 8.75
N LEU A 53 -5.11 5.03 8.90
CA LEU A 53 -3.99 4.17 9.32
C LEU A 53 -2.83 4.23 8.32
N LEU A 54 -3.12 4.15 7.02
CA LEU A 54 -2.11 4.30 5.97
C LEU A 54 -1.47 5.70 6.02
N PHE A 55 -2.29 6.74 6.14
CA PHE A 55 -1.82 8.13 6.22
C PHE A 55 -0.86 8.35 7.40
N ILE A 56 -1.22 7.88 8.60
CA ILE A 56 -0.36 7.98 9.80
C ILE A 56 0.95 7.22 9.59
N THR A 57 0.89 6.05 8.97
CA THR A 57 2.07 5.21 8.74
C THR A 57 3.02 5.85 7.72
N PHE A 58 2.50 6.37 6.62
CA PHE A 58 3.31 7.12 5.66
C PHE A 58 3.87 8.41 6.25
N ALA A 59 3.11 9.12 7.10
CA ALA A 59 3.61 10.28 7.83
C ALA A 59 4.80 9.90 8.73
N TYR A 60 4.69 8.80 9.48
CA TYR A 60 5.78 8.29 10.31
C TYR A 60 7.04 7.94 9.48
N ILE A 61 6.87 7.22 8.36
CA ILE A 61 7.98 6.87 7.46
C ILE A 61 8.63 8.14 6.88
N GLY A 62 7.84 9.12 6.47
CA GLY A 62 8.32 10.40 5.96
C GLY A 62 9.11 11.20 6.98
N VAL A 63 8.56 11.38 8.19
CA VAL A 63 9.18 12.12 9.29
C VAL A 63 10.49 11.45 9.72
N THR A 64 10.50 10.13 9.88
CA THR A 64 11.73 9.40 10.22
C THR A 64 12.78 9.51 9.12
N GLY A 65 12.39 9.50 7.85
CA GLY A 65 13.30 9.74 6.72
C GLY A 65 13.93 11.14 6.76
N PHE A 66 13.12 12.16 7.05
CA PHE A 66 13.59 13.54 7.20
C PHE A 66 14.55 13.68 8.40
N LEU A 67 14.19 13.14 9.57
CA LEU A 67 15.03 13.21 10.76
C LEU A 67 16.37 12.49 10.57
N ILE A 68 16.44 11.40 9.80
CA ILE A 68 17.72 10.75 9.48
C ILE A 68 18.58 11.68 8.62
N ALA A 69 17.98 12.30 7.60
CA ALA A 69 18.70 13.16 6.67
C ALA A 69 19.24 14.43 7.34
N PHE A 70 18.49 15.05 8.26
CA PHE A 70 18.81 16.36 8.83
C PHE A 70 19.27 16.33 10.29
N CYS A 71 18.82 15.35 11.08
CA CYS A 71 19.09 15.28 12.52
C CYS A 71 19.98 14.11 12.92
N GLY A 72 20.40 13.27 11.97
CA GLY A 72 21.32 12.15 12.21
C GLY A 72 20.77 11.09 13.16
N ILE A 73 19.44 10.97 13.31
CA ILE A 73 18.84 9.92 14.13
C ILE A 73 19.18 8.53 13.58
N ASN A 74 19.09 7.50 14.42
CA ASN A 74 19.44 6.14 14.00
C ASN A 74 18.62 5.69 12.78
N PRO A 75 19.26 5.28 11.66
CA PRO A 75 18.58 4.84 10.44
C PRO A 75 17.63 3.65 10.61
N ILE A 76 17.76 2.90 11.70
CA ILE A 76 16.92 1.74 12.02
C ILE A 76 15.43 2.08 12.11
N TYR A 77 15.07 3.30 12.54
CA TYR A 77 13.68 3.74 12.70
C TYR A 77 12.93 3.85 11.37
N HIS A 78 13.61 4.33 10.33
CA HIS A 78 13.05 4.40 8.98
C HIS A 78 13.26 3.10 8.22
N SER A 79 14.44 2.48 8.38
CA SER A 79 14.80 1.31 7.61
C SER A 79 14.05 0.08 8.11
N PHE A 80 14.00 -0.21 9.40
CA PHE A 80 13.36 -1.43 9.91
C PHE A 80 11.94 -1.18 10.43
N TYR A 81 11.79 -0.28 11.40
CA TYR A 81 10.52 -0.08 12.10
C TYR A 81 9.41 0.51 11.20
N GLY A 82 9.77 1.40 10.26
CA GLY A 82 8.82 1.96 9.29
C GLY A 82 8.15 0.89 8.42
N PRO A 83 8.91 0.10 7.63
CA PRO A 83 8.36 -0.99 6.83
C PRO A 83 7.66 -2.07 7.66
N LEU A 84 8.15 -2.37 8.86
CA LEU A 84 7.48 -3.32 9.76
C LEU A 84 6.08 -2.81 10.17
N LEU A 85 5.98 -1.54 10.56
CA LEU A 85 4.71 -0.91 10.90
C LEU A 85 3.76 -0.90 9.71
N LEU A 86 4.28 -0.60 8.50
CA LEU A 86 3.52 -0.66 7.26
C LEU A 86 2.91 -2.05 7.08
N LEU A 87 3.71 -3.11 7.05
CA LEU A 87 3.23 -4.48 6.85
C LEU A 87 2.17 -4.92 7.89
N ILE A 88 2.32 -4.49 9.15
CA ILE A 88 1.31 -4.74 10.19
C ILE A 88 -0.01 -4.04 9.85
N VAL A 89 0.06 -2.76 9.48
CA VAL A 89 -1.13 -1.98 9.09
C VAL A 89 -1.79 -2.56 7.85
N GLU A 90 -1.02 -3.00 6.87
CA GLU A 90 -1.53 -3.68 5.66
C GLU A 90 -2.28 -4.97 6.02
N ALA A 91 -1.69 -5.82 6.87
CA ALA A 91 -2.32 -7.05 7.33
C ALA A 91 -3.65 -6.77 8.06
N VAL A 92 -3.71 -5.72 8.89
CA VAL A 92 -4.94 -5.30 9.58
C VAL A 92 -6.00 -4.85 8.57
N ILE A 93 -5.64 -4.00 7.61
CA ILE A 93 -6.57 -3.48 6.58
C ILE A 93 -7.10 -4.63 5.72
N LEU A 94 -6.24 -5.51 5.24
CA LEU A 94 -6.62 -6.65 4.41
C LEU A 94 -7.51 -7.63 5.19
N THR A 95 -7.18 -7.90 6.46
CA THR A 95 -8.00 -8.78 7.31
C THR A 95 -9.40 -8.19 7.54
N GLN A 96 -9.50 -6.88 7.78
CA GLN A 96 -10.80 -6.19 7.90
C GLN A 96 -11.61 -6.25 6.59
N LEU A 97 -10.93 -6.09 5.45
CA LEU A 97 -11.55 -6.21 4.13
C LEU A 97 -12.07 -7.65 3.90
N LEU A 98 -11.25 -8.67 4.16
CA LEU A 98 -11.64 -10.07 4.03
C LEU A 98 -12.79 -10.43 4.99
N TYR A 99 -12.81 -9.89 6.20
CA TYR A 99 -13.92 -10.08 7.13
C TYR A 99 -15.21 -9.45 6.59
N ALA A 100 -15.13 -8.25 6.00
CA ALA A 100 -16.27 -7.61 5.36
C ALA A 100 -16.79 -8.44 4.17
N LEU A 101 -15.90 -8.95 3.32
CA LEU A 101 -16.25 -9.82 2.20
C LEU A 101 -16.86 -11.15 2.67
N LYS A 102 -16.31 -11.75 3.72
CA LYS A 102 -16.84 -12.97 4.36
C LYS A 102 -18.25 -12.75 4.90
N SER A 103 -18.50 -11.60 5.54
CA SER A 103 -19.81 -11.31 6.14
C SER A 103 -20.95 -11.23 5.12
N VAL A 104 -20.63 -11.03 3.84
CA VAL A 104 -21.60 -10.97 2.73
C VAL A 104 -21.51 -12.21 1.83
N GLY A 105 -20.74 -13.24 2.22
CA GLY A 105 -20.58 -14.46 1.42
C GLY A 105 -19.77 -14.29 0.13
N ALA A 106 -19.09 -13.15 -0.03
CA ALA A 106 -18.30 -12.80 -1.22
C ALA A 106 -16.85 -13.31 -1.15
N LEU A 107 -16.43 -13.89 -0.02
CA LEU A 107 -15.08 -14.43 0.14
C LEU A 107 -14.89 -15.67 -0.76
N ARG A 108 -14.05 -15.53 -1.79
CA ARG A 108 -13.74 -16.60 -2.73
C ARG A 108 -12.26 -16.62 -3.06
N ILE A 109 -11.73 -17.82 -3.25
CA ILE A 109 -10.39 -18.06 -3.78
C ILE A 109 -10.59 -18.74 -5.12
N GLY A 110 -10.61 -17.94 -6.18
CA GLY A 110 -10.83 -18.38 -7.55
C GLY A 110 -9.56 -18.38 -8.39
N LYS A 111 -9.73 -18.58 -9.70
CA LYS A 111 -8.65 -18.52 -10.70
C LYS A 111 -7.93 -17.17 -10.68
N GLU A 112 -8.65 -16.10 -10.34
CA GLU A 112 -8.14 -14.73 -10.28
C GLU A 112 -7.07 -14.55 -9.20
N ALA A 113 -7.10 -15.34 -8.12
CA ALA A 113 -6.05 -15.32 -7.10
C ALA A 113 -4.74 -15.85 -7.68
N PHE A 114 -4.82 -16.92 -8.49
CA PHE A 114 -3.66 -17.52 -9.13
C PHE A 114 -3.11 -16.63 -10.24
N GLU A 115 -3.98 -16.06 -11.08
CA GLU A 115 -3.58 -15.08 -12.09
C GLU A 115 -2.91 -13.87 -11.46
N PHE A 116 -3.46 -13.33 -10.36
CA PHE A 116 -2.86 -12.23 -9.61
C PHE A 116 -1.45 -12.56 -9.13
N LEU A 117 -1.22 -13.76 -8.58
CA LEU A 117 0.11 -14.19 -8.15
C LEU A 117 1.09 -14.32 -9.32
N ILE A 118 0.65 -14.87 -10.46
CA ILE A 118 1.48 -14.93 -11.68
C ILE A 118 1.85 -13.50 -12.12
N TYR A 119 0.88 -12.59 -12.20
CA TYR A 119 1.15 -11.19 -12.57
C TYR A 119 2.15 -10.54 -11.61
N LEU A 120 2.01 -10.78 -10.31
CA LEU A 120 2.92 -10.27 -9.30
C LEU A 120 4.35 -10.79 -9.50
N ILE A 121 4.52 -12.08 -9.79
CA ILE A 121 5.82 -12.72 -10.04
C ILE A 121 6.44 -12.19 -11.33
N VAL A 122 5.69 -12.15 -12.43
CA VAL A 122 6.18 -11.64 -13.72
C VAL A 122 6.58 -10.18 -13.61
N PHE A 123 5.79 -9.36 -12.91
CA PHE A 123 6.10 -7.97 -12.65
C PHE A 123 7.38 -7.82 -11.80
N HIS A 124 7.55 -8.65 -10.77
CA HIS A 124 8.75 -8.67 -9.96
C HIS A 124 10.01 -9.00 -10.79
N LEU A 125 9.96 -10.04 -11.61
CA LEU A 125 11.07 -10.45 -12.48
C LEU A 125 11.41 -9.37 -13.51
N ALA A 126 10.40 -8.74 -14.12
CA ALA A 126 10.61 -7.65 -15.07
C ALA A 126 11.27 -6.43 -14.42
N LEU A 127 10.89 -6.10 -13.17
CA LEU A 127 11.52 -5.03 -12.41
C LEU A 127 12.96 -5.36 -12.02
N GLU A 128 13.25 -6.61 -11.67
CA GLU A 128 14.60 -7.07 -11.36
C GLU A 128 15.52 -6.93 -12.58
N ASP A 129 15.05 -7.39 -13.74
CA ASP A 129 15.80 -7.29 -15.00
C ASP A 129 16.03 -5.82 -15.42
N LEU A 130 15.00 -4.98 -15.31
CA LEU A 130 15.11 -3.53 -15.57
C LEU A 130 16.10 -2.86 -14.61
N HIS A 131 16.08 -3.24 -13.33
CA HIS A 131 16.97 -2.68 -12.32
C HIS A 131 18.43 -3.03 -12.61
N MET A 132 18.72 -4.27 -12.99
CA MET A 132 20.07 -4.69 -13.38
C MET A 132 20.58 -3.88 -14.58
N HIS A 133 19.73 -3.67 -15.59
CA HIS A 133 20.11 -2.90 -16.77
C HIS A 133 20.35 -1.42 -16.48
N ILE A 134 19.47 -0.77 -15.71
CA ILE A 134 19.59 0.65 -15.36
C ILE A 134 20.74 0.88 -14.36
N GLY A 135 20.96 -0.05 -13.44
CA GLY A 135 21.99 0.02 -12.41
C GLY A 135 23.41 0.13 -12.96
N MET A 136 23.66 -0.37 -14.19
CA MET A 136 24.93 -0.22 -14.88
C MET A 136 25.25 1.23 -15.28
N TYR A 137 24.25 2.11 -15.36
CA TYR A 137 24.40 3.47 -15.91
C TYR A 137 24.26 4.59 -14.87
N LEU A 138 23.83 4.30 -13.63
CA LEU A 138 23.65 5.32 -12.59
C LEU A 138 24.82 5.31 -11.59
N THR A 139 25.53 6.44 -11.50
CA THR A 139 26.50 6.68 -10.42
C THR A 139 25.79 6.77 -9.06
N SER A 140 26.41 6.23 -8.01
CA SER A 140 25.78 6.02 -6.69
C SER A 140 25.27 7.30 -6.03
N THR A 141 25.94 8.44 -6.27
CA THR A 141 25.57 9.75 -5.70
C THR A 141 24.38 10.40 -6.39
N VAL A 142 24.31 10.35 -7.72
CA VAL A 142 23.17 10.90 -8.49
C VAL A 142 21.91 10.07 -8.23
N ALA A 143 22.06 8.74 -8.20
CA ALA A 143 20.97 7.82 -7.87
C ALA A 143 20.36 8.12 -6.50
N ARG A 144 21.19 8.35 -5.48
CA ARG A 144 20.73 8.61 -4.12
C ARG A 144 19.93 9.90 -4.00
N THR A 145 20.40 10.99 -4.60
CA THR A 145 19.70 12.28 -4.54
C THR A 145 18.34 12.24 -5.26
N ILE A 146 18.28 11.59 -6.43
CA ILE A 146 17.03 11.40 -7.16
C ILE A 146 16.04 10.58 -6.34
N VAL A 147 16.48 9.48 -5.72
CA VAL A 147 15.62 8.64 -4.89
C VAL A 147 15.10 9.39 -3.66
N ILE A 148 15.95 10.13 -2.95
CA ILE A 148 15.52 10.93 -1.79
C ILE A 148 14.48 11.97 -2.21
N SER A 149 14.73 12.69 -3.31
CA SER A 149 13.78 13.67 -3.85
C SER A 149 12.46 13.03 -4.26
N LEU A 150 12.51 11.87 -4.93
CA LEU A 150 11.32 11.13 -5.32
C LEU A 150 10.51 10.70 -4.10
N VAL A 151 11.14 10.10 -3.09
CA VAL A 151 10.50 9.65 -1.84
C VAL A 151 9.89 10.83 -1.08
N ALA A 152 10.57 11.97 -1.00
CA ALA A 152 10.05 13.16 -0.34
C ALA A 152 8.80 13.71 -1.06
N ASN A 153 8.86 13.83 -2.40
CA ASN A 153 7.74 14.30 -3.21
C ASN A 153 6.55 13.34 -3.14
N THR A 154 6.76 12.02 -3.26
CA THR A 154 5.68 11.03 -3.17
C THR A 154 5.03 11.01 -1.79
N THR A 155 5.83 11.16 -0.72
CA THR A 155 5.30 11.26 0.64
C THR A 155 4.43 12.50 0.82
N LEU A 156 4.86 13.67 0.32
CA LEU A 156 4.06 14.90 0.36
C LEU A 156 2.75 14.77 -0.42
N ILE A 157 2.78 14.17 -1.61
CA ILE A 157 1.59 13.91 -2.42
C ILE A 157 0.64 12.98 -1.66
N LEU A 158 1.13 11.88 -1.09
CA LEU A 158 0.32 10.95 -0.31
C LEU A 158 -0.30 11.60 0.92
N LEU A 159 0.42 12.49 1.61
CA LEU A 159 -0.13 13.23 2.75
C LEU A 159 -1.25 14.18 2.30
N GLY A 160 -1.01 14.98 1.26
CA GLY A 160 -2.04 15.89 0.73
C GLY A 160 -3.29 15.13 0.27
N LEU A 161 -3.09 14.04 -0.47
CA LEU A 161 -4.18 13.22 -1.02
C LEU A 161 -4.94 12.47 0.09
N GLY A 162 -4.23 11.91 1.07
CA GLY A 162 -4.83 11.23 2.22
C GLY A 162 -5.68 12.17 3.08
N GLY A 163 -5.18 13.37 3.37
CA GLY A 163 -5.95 14.39 4.09
C GLY A 163 -7.21 14.82 3.33
N TYR A 164 -7.10 14.97 2.00
CA TYR A 164 -8.25 15.31 1.16
C TYR A 164 -9.29 14.18 1.07
N LEU A 165 -8.85 12.93 0.94
CA LEU A 165 -9.70 11.75 0.97
C LEU A 165 -10.44 11.61 2.30
N LEU A 166 -9.76 11.81 3.43
CA LEU A 166 -10.39 11.78 4.75
C LEU A 166 -11.49 12.83 4.88
N LYS A 167 -11.24 14.05 4.39
CA LYS A 167 -12.27 15.10 4.34
C LYS A 167 -13.48 14.65 3.53
N LYS A 168 -13.25 14.11 2.32
CA LYS A 168 -14.32 13.64 1.43
C LYS A 168 -15.11 12.48 2.03
N CYS A 169 -14.43 11.50 2.63
CA CYS A 169 -15.09 10.41 3.36
C CYS A 169 -15.94 10.93 4.51
N ARG A 170 -15.46 11.91 5.29
CA ARG A 170 -16.23 12.51 6.37
C ARG A 170 -17.49 13.20 5.86
N ASP A 171 -17.37 13.98 4.78
CA ASP A 171 -18.51 14.66 4.18
C ASP A 171 -19.55 13.62 3.71
N LEU A 172 -19.11 12.53 3.06
CA LEU A 172 -19.97 11.43 2.60
C LEU A 172 -20.59 10.60 3.73
N MET A 173 -19.90 10.39 4.85
CA MET A 173 -20.43 9.65 6.01
C MET A 173 -21.70 10.30 6.58
N LEU A 174 -21.89 11.60 6.40
CA LEU A 174 -23.11 12.29 6.83
C LEU A 174 -24.31 12.00 5.92
N LEU A 175 -24.07 11.46 4.73
CA LEU A 175 -25.06 11.35 3.65
C LEU A 175 -25.38 9.90 3.26
N VAL A 176 -24.39 9.00 3.34
CA VAL A 176 -24.51 7.62 2.84
C VAL A 176 -23.65 6.66 3.68
N ASP A 177 -24.17 5.46 3.94
CA ASP A 177 -23.46 4.44 4.72
C ASP A 177 -22.51 3.54 3.89
N ALA A 178 -22.78 3.35 2.60
CA ALA A 178 -22.09 2.39 1.74
C ALA A 178 -21.77 2.92 0.33
N ILE A 179 -20.65 2.47 -0.23
CA ILE A 179 -20.12 2.92 -1.54
C ILE A 179 -19.45 1.79 -2.33
N ASP A 180 -19.50 1.94 -3.66
CA ASP A 180 -18.82 1.12 -4.66
C ASP A 180 -17.45 1.71 -4.97
N VAL A 181 -16.44 1.00 -4.48
CA VAL A 181 -15.02 1.35 -4.66
C VAL A 181 -14.20 0.13 -5.09
N ILE A 182 -14.84 -0.84 -5.75
CA ILE A 182 -14.21 -2.11 -6.14
C ILE A 182 -12.94 -1.90 -6.98
N PRO A 183 -12.95 -1.08 -8.06
CA PRO A 183 -11.76 -0.84 -8.88
C PRO A 183 -10.59 -0.29 -8.07
N SER A 184 -10.86 0.69 -7.21
CA SER A 184 -9.85 1.35 -6.36
C SER A 184 -9.25 0.38 -5.34
N LEU A 185 -10.03 -0.56 -4.82
CA LEU A 185 -9.52 -1.58 -3.90
C LEU A 185 -8.70 -2.66 -4.58
N LYS A 186 -9.02 -3.03 -5.83
CA LYS A 186 -8.20 -3.98 -6.59
C LYS A 186 -6.80 -3.42 -6.82
N THR A 187 -6.71 -2.15 -7.20
CA THR A 187 -5.42 -1.46 -7.34
C THR A 187 -4.71 -1.29 -6.00
N ALA A 188 -5.45 -1.05 -4.91
CA ALA A 188 -4.88 -1.08 -3.57
C ALA A 188 -4.29 -2.46 -3.21
N CYS A 189 -5.02 -3.55 -3.44
CA CYS A 189 -4.55 -4.92 -3.17
C CYS A 189 -3.25 -5.23 -3.93
N PHE A 190 -3.14 -4.77 -5.19
CA PHE A 190 -1.90 -4.88 -5.95
C PHE A 190 -0.74 -4.09 -5.29
N ALA A 191 -0.99 -2.85 -4.88
CA ALA A 191 0.02 -2.02 -4.23
C ALA A 191 0.49 -2.62 -2.88
N LEU A 192 -0.43 -3.12 -2.06
CA LEU A 192 -0.13 -3.79 -0.79
C LEU A 192 0.66 -5.09 -1.02
N ALA A 193 0.36 -5.86 -2.06
CA ALA A 193 1.14 -7.03 -2.42
C ALA A 193 2.59 -6.68 -2.83
N LEU A 194 2.80 -5.54 -3.49
CA LEU A 194 4.15 -5.05 -3.82
C LEU A 194 4.94 -4.62 -2.58
N PHE A 195 4.30 -4.01 -1.58
CA PHE A 195 4.93 -3.75 -0.29
C PHE A 195 5.25 -5.04 0.46
N GLY A 196 4.38 -6.05 0.37
CA GLY A 196 4.64 -7.40 0.87
C GLY A 196 5.88 -8.04 0.21
N LEU A 197 5.98 -7.96 -1.12
CA LEU A 197 7.17 -8.42 -1.86
C LEU A 197 8.43 -7.66 -1.45
N TYR A 198 8.33 -6.35 -1.25
CA TYR A 198 9.44 -5.56 -0.73
C TYR A 198 9.92 -6.10 0.63
N GLY A 199 9.00 -6.48 1.53
CA GLY A 199 9.32 -7.13 2.81
C GLY A 199 10.10 -8.43 2.65
N ILE A 200 9.75 -9.26 1.66
CA ILE A 200 10.45 -10.52 1.34
C ILE A 200 11.83 -10.25 0.73
N HIS A 201 11.92 -9.31 -0.20
CA HIS A 201 13.16 -8.98 -0.92
C HIS A 201 14.29 -8.53 0.02
N ARG A 202 13.95 -7.95 1.18
CA ARG A 202 14.93 -7.57 2.21
C ARG A 202 15.64 -8.75 2.85
N LEU A 203 15.09 -9.96 2.79
CA LEU A 203 15.76 -11.17 3.26
C LEU A 203 17.00 -11.50 2.41
N PHE A 204 16.94 -11.19 1.10
CA PHE A 204 17.94 -11.58 0.11
C PHE A 204 18.91 -10.45 -0.23
N ALA A 205 18.48 -9.19 -0.11
CA ALA A 205 19.35 -8.03 -0.33
C ALA A 205 20.23 -7.75 0.91
N HIS A 206 21.47 -8.25 0.91
CA HIS A 206 22.46 -8.00 1.97
C HIS A 206 22.94 -6.54 2.09
N SER A 207 22.47 -5.63 1.24
CA SER A 207 22.85 -4.22 1.28
C SER A 207 21.78 -3.35 1.92
N THR A 208 22.18 -2.67 2.99
CA THR A 208 21.51 -1.48 3.51
C THR A 208 21.41 -0.42 2.42
N GLN A 209 20.33 -0.37 1.66
CA GLN A 209 19.95 0.84 0.93
C GLN A 209 18.52 0.76 0.42
N SER A 210 17.64 1.55 1.06
CA SER A 210 16.76 2.60 0.53
C SER A 210 16.29 2.65 -0.95
N ASN A 211 16.81 1.84 -1.87
CA ASN A 211 16.65 1.99 -3.32
C ASN A 211 16.04 0.73 -3.95
N CYS A 212 14.94 0.23 -3.38
CA CYS A 212 14.24 -0.89 -4.01
C CYS A 212 13.21 -0.35 -5.02
N PRO A 213 13.31 -0.69 -6.32
CA PRO A 213 12.32 -0.25 -7.31
C PRO A 213 10.90 -0.74 -6.96
N LEU A 214 10.77 -1.88 -6.28
CA LEU A 214 9.48 -2.39 -5.78
C LEU A 214 8.77 -1.39 -4.86
N SER A 215 9.48 -0.71 -3.94
CA SER A 215 8.84 0.25 -3.04
C SER A 215 8.36 1.51 -3.79
N VAL A 216 9.07 1.90 -4.85
CA VAL A 216 8.65 3.01 -5.72
C VAL A 216 7.39 2.62 -6.50
N CYS A 217 7.37 1.45 -7.12
CA CYS A 217 6.21 0.94 -7.85
C CYS A 217 4.98 0.76 -6.93
N ALA A 218 5.18 0.24 -5.72
CA ALA A 218 4.12 0.12 -4.72
C ALA A 218 3.53 1.49 -4.35
N THR A 219 4.39 2.49 -4.16
CA THR A 219 3.97 3.87 -3.84
C THR A 219 3.19 4.50 -5.00
N ILE A 220 3.64 4.30 -6.25
CA ILE A 220 2.91 4.78 -7.43
C ILE A 220 1.55 4.09 -7.54
N ALA A 221 1.48 2.77 -7.36
CA ALA A 221 0.23 2.02 -7.39
C ALA A 221 -0.75 2.49 -6.30
N MET A 222 -0.26 2.80 -5.09
CA MET A 222 -1.07 3.42 -4.03
C MET A 222 -1.61 4.80 -4.42
N ILE A 223 -0.80 5.65 -5.05
CA ILE A 223 -1.26 6.96 -5.53
C ILE A 223 -2.36 6.79 -6.59
N VAL A 224 -2.18 5.86 -7.54
CA VAL A 224 -3.20 5.56 -8.55
C VAL A 224 -4.50 5.08 -7.89
N SER A 225 -4.42 4.17 -6.93
CA SER A 225 -5.58 3.70 -6.16
C SER A 225 -6.29 4.85 -5.44
N ALA A 226 -5.53 5.76 -4.81
CA ALA A 226 -6.09 6.90 -4.10
C ALA A 226 -6.75 7.93 -5.03
N ILE A 227 -6.20 8.15 -6.23
CA ILE A 227 -6.80 9.01 -7.27
C ILE A 227 -8.09 8.36 -7.81
N GLN A 228 -8.07 7.05 -8.09
CA GLN A 228 -9.25 6.30 -8.50
C GLN A 228 -10.35 6.40 -7.45
N LEU A 229 -9.99 6.20 -6.18
CA LEU A 229 -10.92 6.30 -5.07
C LEU A 229 -11.54 7.69 -4.99
N LEU A 230 -10.71 8.73 -5.11
CA LEU A 230 -11.19 10.10 -5.10
C LEU A 230 -12.16 10.37 -6.26
N TYR A 231 -11.85 9.89 -7.46
CA TYR A 231 -12.71 10.00 -8.62
C TYR A 231 -14.06 9.31 -8.40
N GLU A 232 -14.05 8.10 -7.83
CA GLU A 232 -15.28 7.36 -7.52
C GLU A 232 -16.12 8.09 -6.48
N LEU A 233 -15.53 8.52 -5.37
CA LEU A 233 -16.22 9.28 -4.32
C LEU A 233 -16.81 10.58 -4.86
N ASP A 234 -16.07 11.32 -5.69
CA ASP A 234 -16.49 12.65 -6.14
C ASP A 234 -17.53 12.56 -7.28
N LYS A 235 -17.29 11.73 -8.30
CA LYS A 235 -18.18 11.62 -9.46
C LYS A 235 -19.40 10.73 -9.22
N LYS A 236 -19.25 9.57 -8.58
CA LYS A 236 -20.38 8.63 -8.40
C LYS A 236 -21.28 9.04 -7.24
N TYR A 237 -20.74 9.68 -6.19
CA TYR A 237 -21.50 9.96 -4.97
C TYR A 237 -21.71 11.45 -4.69
N LEU A 238 -20.63 12.21 -4.48
CA LEU A 238 -20.74 13.62 -4.06
C LEU A 238 -21.40 14.54 -5.10
N THR A 239 -21.03 14.44 -6.37
CA THR A 239 -21.57 15.31 -7.42
C THR A 239 -23.07 15.10 -7.62
N PRO A 240 -23.58 13.85 -7.73
CA PRO A 240 -25.02 13.60 -7.73
C PRO A 240 -25.70 14.10 -6.47
N LEU A 241 -25.16 13.82 -5.28
CA LEU A 241 -25.75 14.27 -4.01
C LEU A 241 -25.89 15.79 -3.93
N LYS A 242 -24.88 16.56 -4.35
CA LYS A 242 -24.96 18.02 -4.43
C LYS A 242 -26.02 18.49 -5.41
N ARG A 243 -26.12 17.83 -6.57
CA ARG A 243 -27.12 18.16 -7.60
C ARG A 243 -28.56 17.94 -7.12
N TYR A 244 -28.80 16.90 -6.32
CA TYR A 244 -30.12 16.58 -5.79
C TYR A 244 -30.47 17.30 -4.48
N SER A 245 -29.48 17.67 -3.67
CA SER A 245 -29.72 18.33 -2.37
C SER A 245 -29.95 19.84 -2.43
N ARG A 246 -29.72 20.51 -3.59
CA ARG A 246 -29.72 21.99 -3.72
C ARG A 246 -29.11 22.68 -2.48
N ILE A 247 -27.87 22.28 -2.18
CA ILE A 247 -26.89 23.11 -1.46
C ILE A 247 -25.96 23.69 -2.53
#